data_AF-A0A960BK53-F1
#
_entry.id   AF-A0A960BK53-F1
#
_cell.length_a   1.000
_cell.length_b   1.000
_cell.length_c   1.000
_cell.angle_alpha   90.00
_cell.angle_beta   90.00
_cell.angle_gamma   90.00
#
_symmetry.space_group_name_H-M   'P 1'
#
loop_
_entity.id
_entity.type
_entity.pdbx_description
1 polymer ?
#
loop_
_entity_poly.entity_id
_entity_poly.type
_entity_poly.pdbx_seq_one_letter_code
_entity_poly.pdbx_strand_id
1 'polypeptide(L)'
;MLGQSRLKSAAVVLGLSAPLLLAGCVTEETQLQNNGTDVYDPSGLMSLLNATIVAGNPDSGKAAFLGTFLNSAQDTDQVESITANGVEADMTEIQLVDGLATAVQTGRETTAEFSDFNVTRSSYVPVTVRYKNAAEMNFQALVVPPGGYYFEAAPAGTKPEGILSELPDEVTGEETTATDKVATDNEEFGTQE
;
A
#
# COMPACT_ATOMS: atom_id res chain seq x y z
N MET A 1 -70.76 14.66 35.54
CA MET A 1 -70.92 16.11 35.78
C MET A 1 -69.54 16.73 35.96
N LEU A 2 -69.34 17.88 35.32
CA LEU A 2 -68.12 18.68 35.24
C LEU A 2 -67.65 19.24 36.59
N GLY A 3 -66.40 19.71 36.67
CA GLY A 3 -66.10 20.90 37.48
C GLY A 3 -64.63 21.10 37.87
N GLN A 4 -63.87 21.78 37.02
CA GLN A 4 -62.50 22.27 37.28
C GLN A 4 -62.47 23.46 38.26
N SER A 5 -61.36 23.67 38.97
CA SER A 5 -60.57 24.93 39.00
C SER A 5 -59.49 24.85 40.11
N ARG A 6 -58.19 24.77 39.77
CA ARG A 6 -57.20 25.86 39.54
C ARG A 6 -56.89 26.69 40.80
N LEU A 7 -55.63 26.62 41.27
CA LEU A 7 -54.84 27.67 41.96
C LEU A 7 -53.35 27.20 41.93
N LYS A 8 -52.50 27.78 41.09
CA LYS A 8 -51.53 28.89 41.32
C LYS A 8 -50.20 28.50 42.01
N SER A 9 -49.12 28.72 41.24
CA SER A 9 -47.75 29.09 41.61
C SER A 9 -46.82 28.05 42.25
N ALA A 10 -45.66 27.81 41.63
CA ALA A 10 -44.34 28.12 42.20
C ALA A 10 -43.22 27.68 41.24
N ALA A 11 -42.13 28.45 41.28
CA ALA A 11 -40.95 28.37 40.44
C ALA A 11 -40.19 27.04 40.56
N VAL A 12 -39.69 26.53 39.43
CA VAL A 12 -38.65 25.50 39.40
C VAL A 12 -37.35 26.17 38.94
N VAL A 13 -36.38 26.15 39.85
CA VAL A 13 -35.02 26.63 39.69
C VAL A 13 -34.34 25.83 38.57
N LEU A 14 -33.93 26.53 37.51
CA LEU A 14 -33.06 25.99 36.46
C LEU A 14 -31.66 25.78 37.06
N GLY A 15 -31.42 24.57 37.53
CA GLY A 15 -30.13 24.10 38.02
C GLY A 15 -29.13 23.97 36.88
N LEU A 16 -28.01 24.66 37.07
CA LEU A 16 -26.80 24.72 36.27
C LEU A 16 -26.29 23.30 35.92
N SER A 17 -26.46 22.85 34.68
CA SER A 17 -25.84 21.63 34.16
C SER A 17 -24.48 21.97 33.54
N ALA A 18 -23.41 21.60 34.24
CA ALA A 18 -22.04 21.70 33.74
C ALA A 18 -21.86 20.85 32.46
N PRO A 19 -21.25 21.39 31.39
CA PRO A 19 -20.77 20.54 30.31
C PRO A 19 -19.53 19.80 30.82
N LEU A 20 -19.67 18.50 31.08
CA LEU A 20 -18.54 17.59 31.07
C LEU A 20 -17.98 17.61 29.65
N LEU A 21 -16.96 18.45 29.43
CA LEU A 21 -16.05 18.32 28.30
C LEU A 21 -15.30 17.01 28.50
N LEU A 22 -15.92 15.89 28.11
CA LEU A 22 -15.14 14.73 27.69
C LEU A 22 -14.32 15.24 26.50
N ALA A 23 -13.06 15.59 26.78
CA ALA A 23 -12.03 15.58 25.77
C ALA A 23 -12.08 14.17 25.17
N GLY A 24 -12.70 14.06 24.00
CA GLY A 24 -12.59 12.90 23.16
C GLY A 24 -11.11 12.74 22.88
N CYS A 25 -10.49 11.81 23.60
CA CYS A 25 -9.27 11.18 23.14
C CYS A 25 -9.69 10.48 21.85
N VAL A 26 -9.54 11.16 20.72
CA VAL A 26 -9.48 10.49 19.44
C VAL A 26 -8.23 9.62 19.54
N THR A 27 -8.42 8.35 19.90
CA THR A 27 -7.49 7.34 19.45
C THR A 27 -7.54 7.47 17.93
N GLU A 28 -6.54 8.14 17.36
CA GLU A 28 -6.24 8.00 15.96
C GLU A 28 -6.02 6.51 15.75
N GLU A 29 -7.09 5.80 15.38
CA GLU A 29 -6.94 4.55 14.70
C GLU A 29 -6.16 4.91 13.45
N THR A 30 -4.88 4.58 13.45
CA THR A 30 -4.10 4.47 12.23
C THR A 30 -4.86 3.46 11.38
N GLN A 31 -5.81 3.93 10.58
CA GLN A 31 -6.29 3.19 9.44
C GLN A 31 -5.04 2.95 8.63
N LEU A 32 -4.59 1.68 8.63
CA LEU A 32 -3.61 1.20 7.67
C LEU A 32 -4.07 1.73 6.32
N GLN A 33 -3.26 2.61 5.75
CA GLN A 33 -3.53 3.22 4.46
C GLN A 33 -3.50 2.08 3.44
N ASN A 34 -4.66 1.49 3.22
CA ASN A 34 -4.84 0.28 2.43
C ASN A 34 -4.74 0.71 0.97
N ASN A 35 -3.53 0.62 0.42
CA ASN A 35 -3.27 0.96 -0.97
C ASN A 35 -3.61 -0.20 -1.93
N GLY A 36 -4.15 -1.31 -1.42
CA GLY A 36 -4.64 -2.44 -2.20
C GLY A 36 -6.07 -2.85 -1.85
N THR A 37 -6.58 -3.83 -2.60
CA THR A 37 -7.97 -4.32 -2.45
C THR A 37 -7.99 -5.41 -1.39
N ASP A 38 -8.82 -5.26 -0.36
CA ASP A 38 -9.15 -6.36 0.54
C ASP A 38 -10.28 -7.19 -0.07
N VAL A 39 -10.03 -8.49 -0.20
CA VAL A 39 -10.91 -9.43 -0.87
C VAL A 39 -11.12 -10.63 0.03
N TYR A 40 -12.34 -11.14 0.04
CA TYR A 40 -12.73 -12.34 0.77
C TYR A 40 -13.19 -13.40 -0.23
N ASP A 41 -12.87 -14.65 0.05
CA ASP A 41 -13.47 -15.74 -0.70
C ASP A 41 -14.96 -15.85 -0.36
N PRO A 42 -15.76 -16.58 -1.16
CA PRO A 42 -17.20 -16.72 -0.90
C PRO A 42 -17.55 -17.31 0.47
N SER A 43 -16.65 -18.09 1.10
CA SER A 43 -16.86 -18.63 2.44
C SER A 43 -16.51 -17.64 3.57
N GLY A 44 -15.73 -16.59 3.26
CA GLY A 44 -15.22 -15.61 4.22
C GLY A 44 -14.09 -16.14 5.11
N LEU A 45 -13.53 -17.31 4.80
CA LEU A 45 -12.46 -17.94 5.57
C LEU A 45 -11.08 -17.61 5.01
N MET A 46 -10.99 -17.33 3.71
CA MET A 46 -9.78 -16.83 3.08
C MET A 46 -9.95 -15.35 2.82
N SER A 47 -8.96 -14.58 3.23
CA SER A 47 -8.88 -13.17 2.90
C SER A 47 -7.55 -12.85 2.26
N LEU A 48 -7.58 -11.85 1.39
CA LEU A 48 -6.43 -11.34 0.69
C LEU A 48 -6.41 -9.84 0.89
N LEU A 49 -5.34 -9.36 1.53
CA LEU A 49 -5.17 -7.97 1.91
C LEU A 49 -4.14 -7.30 1.00
N ASN A 50 -4.33 -6.01 0.73
CA ASN A 50 -3.40 -5.19 -0.05
C ASN A 50 -3.05 -5.78 -1.43
N ALA A 51 -4.00 -6.43 -2.12
CA ALA A 51 -3.73 -7.03 -3.42
C ALA A 51 -3.56 -5.98 -4.53
N THR A 52 -2.44 -6.05 -5.24
CA THR A 52 -2.13 -5.22 -6.42
C THR A 52 -1.21 -5.98 -7.38
N ILE A 53 -1.15 -5.54 -8.63
CA ILE A 53 -0.19 -6.02 -9.62
C ILE A 53 0.86 -4.93 -9.84
N VAL A 54 2.14 -5.24 -9.63
CA VAL A 54 3.25 -4.31 -9.87
C VAL A 54 3.83 -4.60 -11.25
N ALA A 55 3.66 -3.68 -12.18
CA ALA A 55 4.23 -3.82 -13.53
C ALA A 55 5.75 -3.57 -13.51
N GLY A 56 6.51 -4.26 -14.36
CA GLY A 56 7.92 -3.97 -14.61
C GLY A 56 8.12 -2.69 -15.44
N ASN A 57 9.34 -2.46 -15.91
CA ASN A 57 9.63 -1.35 -16.84
C ASN A 57 8.74 -1.40 -18.10
N PRO A 58 8.54 -0.27 -18.82
CA PRO A 58 7.71 -0.24 -20.02
C PRO A 58 8.22 -1.27 -21.03
N ASP A 59 7.28 -1.91 -21.72
CA ASP A 59 7.54 -2.91 -22.76
C ASP A 59 8.28 -4.18 -22.29
N SER A 60 8.50 -4.36 -20.99
CA SER A 60 9.12 -5.59 -20.45
C SER A 60 8.20 -6.81 -20.51
N GLY A 61 6.88 -6.60 -20.56
CA GLY A 61 5.88 -7.66 -20.45
C GLY A 61 5.92 -8.40 -19.11
N LYS A 62 6.55 -7.83 -18.08
CA LYS A 62 6.66 -8.44 -16.75
C LYS A 62 5.75 -7.76 -15.75
N ALA A 63 5.23 -8.54 -14.81
CA ALA A 63 4.57 -8.02 -13.62
C ALA A 63 4.78 -8.96 -12.43
N ALA A 64 4.50 -8.49 -11.22
CA ALA A 64 4.52 -9.30 -10.01
C ALA A 64 3.25 -9.06 -9.21
N PHE A 65 2.78 -10.11 -8.54
CA PHE A 65 1.70 -10.01 -7.58
C PHE A 65 2.23 -9.54 -6.22
N LEU A 66 1.57 -8.55 -5.63
CA LEU A 66 1.81 -8.10 -4.27
C LEU A 66 0.52 -8.26 -3.48
N GLY A 67 0.58 -8.93 -2.34
CA GLY A 67 -0.55 -9.08 -1.44
C GLY A 67 -0.25 -9.99 -0.26
N THR A 68 -1.17 -10.04 0.70
CA THR A 68 -1.04 -10.90 1.89
C THR A 68 -2.28 -11.76 2.03
N PHE A 69 -2.11 -13.08 1.95
CA PHE A 69 -3.17 -14.03 2.26
C PHE A 69 -3.30 -14.20 3.76
N LEU A 70 -4.52 -14.30 4.25
CA LEU A 70 -4.83 -14.65 5.64
C LEU A 70 -5.83 -15.80 5.63
N ASN A 71 -5.42 -16.92 6.24
CA ASN A 71 -6.27 -18.09 6.43
C ASN A 71 -6.92 -18.05 7.81
N SER A 72 -8.23 -17.87 7.84
CA SER A 72 -9.06 -17.92 9.05
C SER A 72 -9.80 -19.26 9.19
N ALA A 73 -9.57 -20.21 8.29
CA ALA A 73 -10.04 -21.58 8.43
C ALA A 73 -9.16 -22.36 9.41
N GLN A 74 -9.76 -23.33 10.10
CA GLN A 74 -9.07 -24.19 11.08
C GLN A 74 -8.13 -25.23 10.44
N ASP A 75 -8.06 -25.28 9.11
CA ASP A 75 -7.25 -26.22 8.34
C ASP A 75 -6.27 -25.46 7.43
N THR A 76 -5.09 -26.04 7.23
CA THR A 76 -4.12 -25.53 6.25
C THR A 76 -4.67 -25.66 4.83
N ASP A 77 -4.46 -24.63 4.03
CA ASP A 77 -4.75 -24.64 2.60
C ASP A 77 -3.51 -24.23 1.78
N GLN A 78 -3.64 -24.25 0.46
CA GLN A 78 -2.59 -23.93 -0.48
C GLN A 78 -3.16 -23.09 -1.62
N VAL A 79 -2.44 -22.05 -2.05
CA VAL A 79 -2.72 -21.41 -3.34
C VAL A 79 -2.15 -22.31 -4.44
N GLU A 80 -2.99 -22.72 -5.38
CA GLU A 80 -2.58 -23.55 -6.52
C GLU A 80 -2.19 -22.72 -7.74
N SER A 81 -2.85 -21.57 -7.94
CA SER A 81 -2.51 -20.66 -9.03
C SER A 81 -3.04 -19.26 -8.78
N ILE A 82 -2.31 -18.25 -9.27
CA ILE A 82 -2.80 -16.88 -9.42
C ILE A 82 -2.80 -16.54 -10.91
N THR A 83 -3.95 -16.12 -11.44
CA THR A 83 -4.10 -15.70 -12.83
C THR A 83 -4.56 -14.25 -12.88
N ALA A 84 -3.85 -13.40 -13.61
CA ALA A 84 -4.21 -11.99 -13.81
C ALA A 84 -4.35 -11.71 -15.31
N ASN A 85 -5.49 -11.14 -15.72
CA ASN A 85 -5.79 -10.85 -17.12
C ASN A 85 -5.57 -12.06 -18.07
N GLY A 86 -5.87 -13.27 -17.59
CA GLY A 86 -5.68 -14.52 -18.34
C GLY A 86 -4.24 -15.03 -18.39
N VAL A 87 -3.30 -14.39 -17.71
CA VAL A 87 -1.90 -14.82 -17.58
C VAL A 87 -1.69 -15.45 -16.21
N GLU A 88 -1.22 -16.70 -16.18
CA GLU A 88 -0.89 -17.40 -14.94
C GLU A 88 0.50 -17.00 -14.44
N ALA A 89 0.64 -16.80 -13.12
CA ALA A 89 1.91 -16.49 -12.48
C ALA A 89 2.80 -17.73 -12.38
N ASP A 90 4.10 -17.55 -12.60
CA ASP A 90 5.13 -18.43 -12.07
C ASP A 90 5.33 -18.10 -10.59
N MET A 91 5.12 -19.09 -9.72
CA MET A 91 5.06 -18.87 -8.28
C MET A 91 5.82 -19.94 -7.50
N THR A 92 6.40 -19.52 -6.39
CA THR A 92 6.85 -20.44 -5.34
C THR A 92 5.64 -21.12 -4.69
N GLU A 93 5.88 -22.20 -3.94
CA GLU A 93 4.82 -22.80 -3.14
C GLU A 93 4.28 -21.83 -2.08
N ILE A 94 2.96 -21.61 -2.08
CA ILE A 94 2.28 -20.70 -1.14
C ILE A 94 1.38 -21.51 -0.22
N GLN A 95 1.91 -21.86 0.96
CA GLN A 95 1.15 -22.54 2.00
C GLN A 95 0.43 -21.54 2.92
N LEU A 96 -0.83 -21.83 3.22
CA LEU A 96 -1.72 -21.01 4.02
C LEU A 96 -2.06 -21.74 5.32
N VAL A 97 -1.25 -21.52 6.34
CA VAL A 97 -1.43 -22.14 7.66
C VAL A 97 -2.54 -21.41 8.44
N ASP A 98 -3.36 -22.16 9.17
CA ASP A 98 -4.42 -21.64 10.04
C ASP A 98 -3.90 -20.50 10.94
N GLY A 99 -4.62 -19.38 10.93
CA GLY A 99 -4.36 -18.20 11.74
C GLY A 99 -3.14 -17.39 11.35
N LEU A 100 -2.42 -17.78 10.29
CA LEU A 100 -1.22 -17.08 9.83
C LEU A 100 -1.48 -16.26 8.56
N ALA A 101 -0.70 -15.18 8.44
CA ALA A 101 -0.64 -14.34 7.26
C ALA A 101 0.58 -14.73 6.40
N THR A 102 0.37 -14.94 5.11
CA THR A 102 1.40 -15.27 4.12
C THR A 102 1.52 -14.12 3.12
N ALA A 103 2.63 -13.38 3.19
CA ALA A 103 2.90 -12.27 2.29
C ALA A 103 3.56 -12.76 0.99
N VAL A 104 3.05 -12.30 -0.15
CA VAL A 104 3.58 -12.58 -1.49
C VAL A 104 4.20 -11.31 -2.05
N GLN A 105 5.48 -11.36 -2.36
CA GLN A 105 6.24 -10.24 -2.90
C GLN A 105 7.54 -10.74 -3.55
N THR A 106 7.90 -10.19 -4.72
CA THR A 106 9.20 -10.46 -5.35
C THR A 106 10.37 -10.23 -4.37
N GLY A 107 11.38 -11.10 -4.44
CA GLY A 107 12.57 -11.03 -3.58
C GLY A 107 12.38 -11.61 -2.17
N ARG A 108 11.19 -12.14 -1.85
CA ARG A 108 10.91 -12.87 -0.60
C ARG A 108 10.80 -14.37 -0.83
N GLU A 109 10.54 -15.13 0.24
CA GLU A 109 10.35 -16.59 0.17
C GLU A 109 9.14 -16.98 -0.69
N THR A 110 8.10 -16.15 -0.68
CA THR A 110 6.87 -16.38 -1.44
C THR A 110 6.73 -15.33 -2.53
N THR A 111 6.76 -15.77 -3.79
CA THR A 111 6.68 -14.91 -4.98
C THR A 111 5.62 -15.41 -5.95
N ALA A 112 5.13 -14.49 -6.78
CA ALA A 112 4.29 -14.79 -7.93
C ALA A 112 4.56 -13.74 -9.03
N GLU A 113 5.17 -14.16 -10.13
CA GLU A 113 5.60 -13.30 -11.23
C GLU A 113 4.90 -13.70 -12.54
N PHE A 114 4.48 -12.69 -13.30
CA PHE A 114 3.83 -12.87 -14.60
C PHE A 114 4.81 -12.53 -15.71
N SER A 115 4.89 -13.42 -16.70
CA SER A 115 5.53 -13.16 -18.00
C SER A 115 4.47 -12.91 -19.06
N ASP A 116 4.82 -12.18 -20.13
CA ASP A 116 3.89 -11.79 -21.20
C ASP A 116 2.67 -10.96 -20.73
N PHE A 117 2.80 -10.29 -19.59
CA PHE A 117 1.78 -9.43 -18.99
C PHE A 117 1.79 -8.03 -19.62
N ASN A 118 1.13 -7.89 -20.77
CA ASN A 118 1.05 -6.65 -21.54
C ASN A 118 -0.19 -5.84 -21.21
N VAL A 119 -0.23 -5.28 -19.99
CA VAL A 119 -1.35 -4.47 -19.51
C VAL A 119 -0.90 -3.03 -19.23
N THR A 120 -1.75 -2.07 -19.56
CA THR A 120 -1.53 -0.65 -19.25
C THR A 120 -1.51 -0.41 -17.74
N ARG A 121 -0.49 0.28 -17.25
CA ARG A 121 -0.41 0.75 -15.86
C ARG A 121 -1.62 1.65 -15.52
N SER A 122 -1.96 1.73 -14.24
CA SER A 122 -3.13 2.45 -13.72
C SER A 122 -4.48 1.95 -14.24
N SER A 123 -4.54 0.70 -14.71
CA SER A 123 -5.79 0.02 -15.06
C SER A 123 -6.12 -1.07 -14.03
N TYR A 124 -7.39 -1.45 -13.97
CA TYR A 124 -7.84 -2.60 -13.17
C TYR A 124 -7.96 -3.84 -14.05
N VAL A 125 -7.39 -4.96 -13.60
CA VAL A 125 -7.47 -6.26 -14.28
C VAL A 125 -8.19 -7.29 -13.44
N PRO A 126 -8.88 -8.26 -14.07
CA PRO A 126 -9.41 -9.41 -13.35
C PRO A 126 -8.27 -10.28 -12.85
N VAL A 127 -8.37 -10.68 -11.59
CA VAL A 127 -7.49 -11.64 -10.93
C VAL A 127 -8.33 -12.77 -10.36
N THR A 128 -7.84 -13.99 -10.58
CA THR A 128 -8.41 -15.22 -10.07
C THR A 128 -7.35 -15.95 -9.24
N VAL A 129 -7.71 -16.32 -8.02
CA VAL A 129 -6.88 -17.14 -7.14
C VAL A 129 -7.59 -18.46 -6.91
N ARG A 130 -6.93 -19.57 -7.25
CA ARG A 130 -7.43 -20.91 -6.97
C ARG A 130 -6.71 -21.48 -5.76
N TYR A 131 -7.50 -22.07 -4.87
CA TYR A 131 -7.00 -22.78 -3.71
C TYR A 131 -7.24 -24.27 -3.89
N LYS A 132 -6.47 -25.07 -3.15
CA LYS A 132 -6.61 -26.51 -3.15
C LYS A 132 -7.93 -26.96 -2.53
N ASN A 133 -8.38 -26.29 -1.45
CA ASN A 133 -9.59 -26.67 -0.72
C ASN A 133 -10.64 -25.57 -0.68
N ALA A 134 -10.25 -24.31 -0.46
CA ALA A 134 -11.16 -23.18 -0.43
C ALA A 134 -11.76 -22.85 -1.80
N ALA A 135 -12.85 -22.09 -1.79
CA ALA A 135 -13.49 -21.63 -3.01
C ALA A 135 -12.59 -20.62 -3.76
N GLU A 136 -12.65 -20.66 -5.09
CA GLU A 136 -11.94 -19.71 -5.93
C GLU A 136 -12.30 -18.26 -5.60
N MET A 137 -11.29 -17.40 -5.50
CA MET A 137 -11.44 -15.97 -5.24
C MET A 137 -11.25 -15.19 -6.53
N ASN A 138 -12.19 -14.30 -6.84
CA ASN A 138 -12.19 -13.47 -8.03
C ASN A 138 -12.33 -11.99 -7.66
N PHE A 139 -11.46 -11.13 -8.19
CA PHE A 139 -11.47 -9.70 -7.90
C PHE A 139 -10.79 -8.86 -8.99
N GLN A 140 -10.88 -7.53 -8.87
CA GLN A 140 -10.17 -6.59 -9.72
C GLN A 140 -8.96 -6.03 -8.99
N ALA A 141 -7.76 -6.17 -9.56
CA ALA A 141 -6.53 -5.60 -9.01
C ALA A 141 -6.06 -4.39 -9.82
N LEU A 142 -5.58 -3.35 -9.13
CA LEU A 142 -4.93 -2.22 -9.78
C LEU A 142 -3.55 -2.65 -10.29
N VAL A 143 -3.20 -2.24 -11.52
CA VAL A 143 -1.84 -2.36 -12.05
C VAL A 143 -1.08 -1.08 -11.73
N VAL A 144 -0.04 -1.15 -10.90
CA VAL A 144 0.75 0.00 -10.47
C VAL A 144 2.14 0.05 -11.14
N PRO A 145 2.72 1.24 -11.34
CA PRO A 145 4.11 1.36 -11.80
C PRO A 145 5.12 0.86 -10.74
N PRO A 146 6.34 0.45 -11.15
CA PRO A 146 7.38 0.00 -10.24
C PRO A 146 8.16 1.18 -9.62
N GLY A 147 7.45 2.05 -8.90
CA GLY A 147 8.02 3.26 -8.32
C GLY A 147 7.60 3.45 -6.86
N GLY A 148 8.40 4.22 -6.13
CA GLY A 148 8.15 4.54 -4.72
C GLY A 148 7.99 3.28 -3.87
N TYR A 149 6.87 3.19 -3.15
CA TYR A 149 6.54 2.06 -2.27
C TYR A 149 6.53 0.69 -2.97
N TYR A 150 6.24 0.65 -4.28
CA TYR A 150 6.09 -0.62 -5.01
C TYR A 150 7.39 -1.14 -5.62
N PHE A 151 8.49 -0.39 -5.54
CA PHE A 151 9.73 -0.76 -6.22
C PHE A 151 10.28 -2.12 -5.77
N GLU A 152 10.27 -2.39 -4.46
CA GLU A 152 10.74 -3.67 -3.90
C GLU A 152 9.83 -4.86 -4.22
N ALA A 153 8.62 -4.60 -4.71
CA ALA A 153 7.66 -5.62 -5.13
C ALA A 153 7.61 -5.79 -6.66
N ALA A 154 8.40 -5.01 -7.40
CA ALA A 154 8.46 -5.10 -8.86
C ALA A 154 9.09 -6.43 -9.31
N PRO A 155 8.71 -6.94 -10.50
CA PRO A 155 9.23 -8.22 -11.00
C PRO A 155 10.75 -8.16 -11.19
N ALA A 156 11.39 -9.33 -11.11
CA ALA A 156 12.84 -9.44 -11.18
C ALA A 156 13.44 -8.80 -12.45
N GLY A 157 14.46 -7.97 -12.25
CA GLY A 157 15.15 -7.21 -13.30
C GLY A 157 14.56 -5.84 -13.60
N THR A 158 13.55 -5.40 -12.85
CA THR A 158 13.00 -4.04 -12.96
C THR A 158 13.99 -3.00 -12.45
N LYS A 159 14.23 -1.96 -13.25
CA LYS A 159 15.04 -0.80 -12.88
C LYS A 159 14.20 0.25 -12.17
N PRO A 160 14.74 0.98 -11.18
CA PRO A 160 14.02 2.02 -10.47
C PRO A 160 13.58 3.13 -11.43
N GLU A 161 12.31 3.51 -11.34
CA GLU A 161 11.72 4.68 -12.01
C GLU A 161 11.47 5.77 -10.94
N GLY A 162 12.17 6.91 -11.01
CA GLY A 162 12.02 8.04 -10.08
C GLY A 162 13.36 8.63 -9.62
N ILE A 163 13.36 9.50 -8.60
CA ILE A 163 14.53 10.32 -8.15
C ILE A 163 15.78 9.48 -7.80
N LEU A 164 15.64 8.16 -7.57
CA LEU A 164 16.75 7.24 -7.34
C LEU A 164 17.49 6.81 -8.62
N SER A 165 16.94 7.08 -9.81
CA SER A 165 17.61 6.86 -11.09
C SER A 165 18.68 7.93 -11.40
N GLU A 166 18.72 9.02 -10.62
CA GLU A 166 19.67 10.14 -10.79
C GLU A 166 20.74 10.21 -9.70
N LEU A 167 20.76 9.29 -8.74
CA LEU A 167 21.93 9.17 -7.89
C LEU A 167 23.03 8.52 -8.73
N PRO A 168 24.12 9.25 -9.07
CA PRO A 168 25.23 8.63 -9.77
C PRO A 168 25.70 7.44 -8.94
N ASP A 169 25.88 6.30 -9.60
CA ASP A 169 26.60 5.16 -9.04
C ASP A 169 27.87 5.71 -8.38
N GLU A 170 28.00 5.48 -7.07
CA GLU A 170 29.21 5.52 -6.28
C GLU A 170 30.35 6.39 -6.85
N VAL A 171 30.62 7.55 -6.23
CA VAL A 171 31.86 8.31 -6.43
C VAL A 171 33.05 7.44 -5.97
N THR A 172 33.46 6.52 -6.83
CA THR A 172 34.68 5.74 -6.78
C THR A 172 35.71 6.53 -7.56
N GLY A 173 36.35 7.51 -6.92
CA GLY A 173 37.44 8.23 -7.57
C GLY A 173 37.86 9.53 -6.89
N GLU A 174 39.04 9.44 -6.28
CA GLU A 174 40.03 10.51 -6.15
C GLU A 174 39.74 11.66 -5.18
N GLU A 175 40.40 11.58 -4.03
CA GLU A 175 40.77 12.70 -3.18
C GLU A 175 41.45 13.79 -4.04
N THR A 176 40.67 14.77 -4.48
CA THR A 176 41.17 15.94 -5.19
C THR A 176 41.51 17.00 -4.14
N THR A 177 42.81 17.29 -4.03
CA THR A 177 43.39 18.35 -3.21
C THR A 177 42.76 19.70 -3.52
N ALA A 178 42.16 20.32 -2.50
CA ALA A 178 41.68 21.69 -2.56
C ALA A 178 42.87 22.64 -2.81
N THR A 179 43.00 23.12 -4.05
CA THR A 179 43.85 24.27 -4.36
C THR A 179 43.00 25.53 -4.24
N ASP A 180 43.32 26.29 -3.20
CA ASP A 180 42.93 27.67 -2.95
C ASP A 180 43.05 28.53 -4.22
N LYS A 181 41.94 29.16 -4.62
CA LYS A 181 41.95 30.31 -5.53
C LYS A 181 41.23 31.46 -4.86
N VAL A 182 42.02 32.26 -4.16
CA VAL A 182 41.75 33.65 -3.81
C VAL A 182 41.29 34.40 -5.07
N ALA A 183 40.03 34.82 -5.09
CA ALA A 183 39.50 35.75 -6.07
C ALA A 183 40.08 37.15 -5.81
N THR A 184 40.75 37.71 -6.81
CA THR A 184 41.13 39.12 -6.85
C THR A 184 40.01 39.92 -7.53
N ASP A 185 39.14 40.54 -6.74
CA ASP A 185 38.29 41.64 -7.18
C ASP A 185 38.86 42.95 -6.65
N ASN A 186 39.57 43.68 -7.52
CA ASN A 186 39.87 45.10 -7.33
C ASN A 186 38.79 45.87 -8.08
N GLU A 187 37.71 46.22 -7.39
CA GLU A 187 36.76 47.23 -7.86
C GLU A 187 37.38 48.63 -7.67
N GLU A 188 37.56 49.29 -8.80
CA GLU A 188 37.94 50.69 -8.95
C GLU A 188 36.75 51.57 -8.54
N PHE A 189 36.85 52.25 -7.39
CA PHE A 189 35.96 53.37 -7.04
C PHE A 189 36.81 54.58 -6.65
N GLY A 190 36.81 55.59 -7.52
CA GLY A 190 37.33 56.92 -7.23
C GLY A 190 36.30 57.80 -6.54
N THR A 191 36.77 58.64 -5.62
CA THR A 191 36.22 59.95 -5.22
C THR A 191 37.37 60.73 -4.58
N GLN A 192 37.75 61.90 -5.13
CA GLN A 192 37.51 63.27 -4.57
C GLN A 192 38.09 63.44 -3.15
N GLU A 193 39.01 64.36 -2.83
CA GLU A 193 39.42 65.68 -3.35
C GLU A 193 40.95 65.88 -3.25
#